data_AF-A0A9L0R4C8-F1
#
_entry.id   AF-A0A9L0R4C8-F1
#
_cell.length_a   1.000
_cell.length_b   1.000
_cell.length_c   1.000
_cell.angle_alpha   90.00
_cell.angle_beta   90.00
_cell.angle_gamma   90.00
#
_symmetry.space_group_name_H-M   'P 1'
#
loop_
_entity.id
_entity.type
_entity.pdbx_description
1 polymer ?
#
loop_
_entity_poly.entity_id
_entity_poly.type
_entity_poly.pdbx_seq_one_letter_code
_entity_poly.pdbx_strand_id
1 'polypeptide(L)'
;MTLDPFLDGGPLSLALAPEHPPQLLLSPNLDIPGPCPNVEPAENPLRQLLVPEDAWEFEVTAFYRGRQVFQQTVFCPEGLRLVEPEAADGTLPGQPIRLPDPGVYLTDGDVMSLVKRVLSNLGGGLALWRAGQQLWAQRLGHSHVYWAMGEELLPDSHGPSGEVPKDKEGGVFDLGPFVADLIAFLGGSRRSPHYTLWFCLGESWPQDQPWTKRLVMVKVVPTCLKALLEMARIQGASSMENTVDLHISNSHPLSLTSDQYKAYLEDLVEDMDIVPGEAW
;
A
#
# COMPACT_ATOMS: atom_id res chain seq x y z
N MET A 1 -42.96 73.80 -15.64
CA MET A 1 -43.96 73.94 -16.72
C MET A 1 -43.23 74.22 -18.00
N THR A 2 -43.49 73.35 -18.97
CA THR A 2 -43.10 73.35 -20.37
C THR A 2 -43.45 74.66 -21.08
N LEU A 3 -42.50 75.18 -21.85
CA LEU A 3 -42.76 76.07 -22.99
C LEU A 3 -41.86 75.63 -24.15
N ASP A 4 -42.49 74.92 -25.07
CA ASP A 4 -42.16 74.82 -26.49
C ASP A 4 -42.65 76.11 -27.21
N PRO A 5 -42.38 76.37 -28.52
CA PRO A 5 -41.42 75.75 -29.44
C PRO A 5 -40.85 76.70 -30.56
N PHE A 6 -40.19 76.07 -31.56
CA PHE A 6 -40.22 76.33 -33.02
C PHE A 6 -39.26 77.37 -33.68
N LEU A 7 -38.24 76.79 -34.34
CA LEU A 7 -37.69 76.98 -35.70
C LEU A 7 -37.38 78.38 -36.28
N ASP A 8 -36.11 78.57 -36.65
CA ASP A 8 -35.61 78.98 -37.99
C ASP A 8 -34.07 78.85 -37.93
N GLY A 9 -33.26 78.44 -38.90
CA GLY A 9 -33.40 78.12 -40.31
C GLY A 9 -31.97 78.11 -40.89
N GLY A 10 -31.68 77.15 -41.77
CA GLY A 10 -30.60 77.29 -42.77
C GLY A 10 -29.40 76.31 -42.69
N PRO A 11 -28.91 75.78 -43.83
CA PRO A 11 -28.23 74.48 -43.89
C PRO A 11 -26.79 74.52 -44.48
N LEU A 12 -26.29 73.32 -44.80
CA LEU A 12 -25.09 72.93 -45.60
C LEU A 12 -23.86 72.63 -44.74
N SER A 13 -23.15 71.51 -44.84
CA SER A 13 -23.12 70.33 -45.71
C SER A 13 -22.26 69.32 -44.93
N LEU A 14 -22.39 68.01 -45.08
CA LEU A 14 -21.70 67.27 -46.13
C LEU A 14 -22.16 65.81 -46.18
N ALA A 15 -22.27 65.38 -47.43
CA ALA A 15 -22.73 64.12 -47.99
C ALA A 15 -22.39 62.82 -47.25
N LEU A 16 -23.39 61.94 -47.28
CA LEU A 16 -23.33 60.48 -47.13
C LEU A 16 -22.26 59.84 -48.03
N ALA A 17 -21.63 58.78 -47.51
CA ALA A 17 -21.19 57.65 -48.32
C ALA A 17 -21.65 56.34 -47.64
N PRO A 18 -21.96 55.28 -48.42
CA PRO A 18 -22.69 54.11 -47.93
C PRO A 18 -21.75 53.02 -47.43
N GLU A 19 -22.06 52.46 -46.26
CA GLU A 19 -21.46 51.23 -45.77
C GLU A 19 -21.99 50.04 -46.59
N HIS A 20 -21.11 49.41 -47.37
CA HIS A 20 -21.31 48.09 -47.96
C HIS A 20 -20.06 47.23 -47.71
N PRO A 21 -20.22 45.94 -47.41
CA PRO A 21 -19.16 45.11 -46.83
C PRO A 21 -18.26 44.49 -47.91
N PRO A 22 -16.94 44.36 -47.71
CA PRO A 22 -16.11 43.43 -48.48
C PRO A 22 -16.06 42.09 -47.73
N GLN A 23 -16.67 41.03 -48.25
CA GLN A 23 -16.14 40.09 -49.25
C GLN A 23 -14.87 39.34 -48.80
N LEU A 24 -15.07 38.03 -48.71
CA LEU A 24 -14.17 36.94 -48.37
C LEU A 24 -12.83 37.01 -49.12
N LEU A 25 -11.73 37.11 -48.36
CA LEU A 25 -10.41 36.68 -48.81
C LEU A 25 -10.02 35.41 -48.06
N LEU A 26 -10.23 34.28 -48.73
CA LEU A 26 -9.66 32.98 -48.39
C LEU A 26 -8.13 33.06 -48.39
N SER A 27 -7.52 32.92 -47.22
CA SER A 27 -6.09 32.60 -47.10
C SER A 27 -5.98 31.16 -46.61
N PRO A 28 -5.25 30.25 -47.28
CA PRO A 28 -5.05 28.90 -46.78
C PRO A 28 -3.85 28.93 -45.83
N ASN A 29 -4.07 29.27 -44.56
CA ASN A 29 -3.12 28.86 -43.52
C ASN A 29 -3.60 27.50 -43.02
N LEU A 30 -2.97 26.45 -43.55
CA LEU A 30 -2.92 25.16 -42.89
C LEU A 30 -2.16 25.37 -41.58
N ASP A 31 -2.89 25.69 -40.52
CA ASP A 31 -2.41 25.48 -39.16
C ASP A 31 -2.27 23.97 -38.98
N ILE A 32 -1.09 23.46 -39.33
CA ILE A 32 -0.61 22.17 -38.88
C ILE A 32 -0.61 22.26 -37.35
N PRO A 33 -1.40 21.45 -36.62
CA PRO A 33 -1.23 21.36 -35.18
C PRO A 33 0.23 20.96 -34.97
N GLY A 34 1.00 21.84 -34.33
CA GLY A 34 2.36 21.51 -33.94
C GLY A 34 2.34 20.18 -33.20
N PRO A 35 3.37 19.33 -33.34
CA PRO A 35 3.43 18.08 -32.61
C PRO A 35 3.16 18.41 -31.15
N CYS A 36 2.14 17.78 -30.56
CA CYS A 36 1.96 17.78 -29.12
C CYS A 36 3.35 17.60 -28.51
N PRO A 37 3.78 18.41 -27.51
CA PRO A 37 5.01 18.09 -26.82
C PRO A 37 4.89 16.63 -26.42
N ASN A 38 5.83 15.79 -26.85
CA ASN A 38 5.82 14.36 -26.57
C ASN A 38 5.47 14.24 -25.09
N VAL A 39 4.24 13.79 -24.80
CA VAL A 39 3.90 13.30 -23.49
C VAL A 39 4.76 12.05 -23.43
N GLU A 40 5.93 12.18 -22.81
CA GLU A 40 6.64 11.01 -22.30
C GLU A 40 5.55 10.14 -21.66
N PRO A 41 5.48 8.84 -21.98
CA PRO A 41 4.46 7.99 -21.38
C PRO A 41 4.54 8.25 -19.87
N ALA A 42 3.43 8.70 -19.28
CA ALA A 42 3.42 9.03 -17.86
C ALA A 42 4.02 7.82 -17.13
N GLU A 43 5.20 8.00 -16.54
CA GLU A 43 5.91 6.90 -15.89
C GLU A 43 4.95 6.26 -14.90
N ASN A 44 4.82 4.93 -14.95
CA ASN A 44 3.89 4.21 -14.10
C ASN A 44 4.23 4.49 -12.63
N PRO A 45 3.40 5.23 -11.88
CA PRO A 45 3.73 5.67 -10.53
C PRO A 45 3.78 4.48 -9.55
N LEU A 46 3.17 3.34 -9.89
CA LEU A 46 3.21 2.14 -9.06
C LEU A 46 4.57 1.44 -9.11
N ARG A 47 5.45 1.75 -10.08
CA ARG A 47 6.83 1.22 -10.13
C ARG A 47 7.66 1.63 -8.91
N GLN A 48 7.27 2.69 -8.19
CA GLN A 48 7.87 3.06 -6.90
C GLN A 48 7.79 1.92 -5.86
N LEU A 49 6.80 1.03 -5.96
CA LEU A 49 6.68 -0.16 -5.10
C LEU A 49 7.83 -1.15 -5.29
N LEU A 50 8.57 -1.09 -6.41
CA LEU A 50 9.69 -1.96 -6.75
C LEU A 50 11.05 -1.28 -6.56
N VAL A 51 11.09 0.05 -6.38
CA VAL A 51 12.33 0.79 -6.13
C VAL A 51 12.98 0.28 -4.83
N PRO A 52 14.26 -0.18 -4.87
CA PRO A 52 14.91 -0.75 -3.68
C PRO A 52 15.16 0.25 -2.55
N GLU A 53 15.39 1.51 -2.90
CA GLU A 53 15.65 2.59 -1.94
C GLU A 53 14.37 3.01 -1.19
N ASP A 54 13.19 2.75 -1.77
CA ASP A 54 11.92 3.17 -1.18
C ASP A 54 11.44 2.18 -0.12
N ALA A 55 11.33 2.68 1.11
CA ALA A 55 10.87 1.93 2.25
C ALA A 55 9.35 1.82 2.26
N TRP A 56 8.86 0.60 2.44
CA TRP A 56 7.45 0.37 2.74
C TRP A 56 7.16 0.71 4.20
N GLU A 57 5.96 1.25 4.42
CA GLU A 57 5.40 1.37 5.76
C GLU A 57 4.74 0.06 6.18
N PHE A 58 5.01 -0.35 7.42
CA PHE A 58 4.43 -1.54 8.04
C PHE A 58 3.65 -1.13 9.29
N GLU A 59 2.37 -1.52 9.36
CA GLU A 59 1.61 -1.55 10.60
C GLU A 59 1.85 -2.89 11.29
N VAL A 60 2.48 -2.84 12.47
CA VAL A 60 2.71 -3.99 13.34
C VAL A 60 1.74 -3.94 14.51
N THR A 61 0.95 -5.00 14.69
CA THR A 61 0.00 -5.14 15.80
C THR A 61 0.28 -6.44 16.55
N ALA A 62 0.48 -6.38 17.86
CA ALA A 62 0.72 -7.57 18.68
C ALA A 62 -0.45 -7.88 19.60
N PHE A 63 -0.67 -9.18 19.82
CA PHE A 63 -1.74 -9.71 20.64
C PHE A 63 -1.20 -10.71 21.65
N TYR A 64 -1.56 -10.51 22.92
CA TYR A 64 -1.35 -11.51 23.96
C TYR A 64 -2.67 -12.19 24.28
N ARG A 65 -2.78 -13.50 24.01
CA ARG A 65 -4.02 -14.27 24.23
C ARG A 65 -5.25 -13.61 23.59
N GLY A 66 -5.09 -13.16 22.35
CA GLY A 66 -6.13 -12.48 21.58
C GLY A 66 -6.40 -11.03 21.96
N ARG A 67 -5.81 -10.51 23.05
CA ARG A 67 -5.92 -9.10 23.43
C ARG A 67 -4.85 -8.29 22.70
N GLN A 68 -5.25 -7.27 21.94
CA GLN A 68 -4.30 -6.32 21.37
C GLN A 68 -3.57 -5.57 22.49
N VAL A 69 -2.25 -5.59 22.46
CA VAL A 69 -1.38 -4.96 23.47
C VAL A 69 -0.47 -3.88 22.89
N PHE A 70 -0.28 -3.89 21.57
CA PHE A 70 0.64 -3.02 20.86
C PHE A 70 0.15 -2.76 19.44
N GLN A 71 0.33 -1.54 18.96
CA GLN A 71 0.23 -1.20 17.55
C GLN A 71 1.21 -0.08 17.24
N GLN A 72 1.97 -0.20 16.16
CA GLN A 72 2.87 0.82 15.67
C GLN A 72 2.95 0.75 14.15
N THR A 73 2.96 1.91 13.52
CA THR A 73 3.17 2.06 12.08
C THR A 73 4.54 2.69 11.86
N VAL A 74 5.33 2.12 10.95
CA VAL A 74 6.73 2.49 10.80
C VAL A 74 7.26 2.27 9.38
N PHE A 75 8.05 3.22 8.89
CA PHE A 75 8.89 3.04 7.71
C PHE A 75 10.21 2.39 8.10
N CYS A 76 10.54 1.26 7.48
CA CYS A 76 11.75 0.52 7.80
C CYS A 76 12.54 0.18 6.52
N PRO A 77 13.46 1.06 6.07
CA PRO A 77 14.29 0.81 4.89
C PRO A 77 15.11 -0.48 5.01
N GLU A 78 15.68 -0.74 6.20
CA GLU A 78 16.44 -1.96 6.51
C GLU A 78 15.56 -3.11 7.03
N GLY A 79 14.23 -2.97 6.94
CA GLY A 79 13.28 -3.86 7.59
C GLY A 79 13.16 -3.67 9.10
N LEU A 80 12.31 -4.47 9.71
CA LEU A 80 11.96 -4.44 11.13
C LEU A 80 12.40 -5.70 11.86
N ARG A 81 12.53 -5.59 13.18
CA ARG A 81 12.89 -6.71 14.04
C ARG A 81 12.05 -6.70 15.31
N LEU A 82 11.16 -7.69 15.46
CA LEU A 82 10.36 -7.84 16.67
C LEU A 82 11.24 -8.37 17.80
N VAL A 83 11.32 -7.64 18.90
CA VAL A 83 12.20 -7.96 20.02
C VAL A 83 11.46 -7.91 21.34
N GLU A 84 12.06 -8.50 22.36
CA GLU A 84 11.56 -8.42 23.74
C GLU A 84 11.63 -6.98 24.30
N PRO A 85 10.88 -6.67 25.37
CA PRO A 85 10.77 -5.31 25.90
C PRO A 85 12.11 -4.67 26.30
N GLU A 86 12.99 -5.45 26.94
CA GLU A 86 14.27 -4.99 27.49
C GLU A 86 15.46 -5.28 26.56
N ALA A 87 15.20 -5.61 25.29
CA ALA A 87 16.26 -5.87 24.34
C ALA A 87 17.16 -4.64 24.19
N ALA A 88 18.47 -4.85 24.40
CA ALA A 88 19.48 -3.87 24.10
C ALA A 88 19.44 -3.53 22.60
N ASP A 89 19.70 -2.26 22.26
CA ASP A 89 19.94 -1.86 20.88
C ASP A 89 21.26 -2.47 20.42
N GLY A 90 21.18 -3.71 19.94
CA GLY A 90 22.31 -4.45 19.38
C GLY A 90 22.66 -3.97 17.99
N THR A 91 23.78 -4.46 17.47
CA THR A 91 24.27 -4.19 16.10
C THR A 91 23.57 -5.03 15.02
N LEU A 92 22.44 -5.67 15.35
CA LEU A 92 21.70 -6.49 14.39
C LEU A 92 20.91 -5.58 13.43
N PRO A 93 20.85 -5.91 12.13
CA PRO A 93 20.13 -5.11 11.16
C PRO A 93 18.62 -5.07 11.46
N GLY A 94 17.96 -4.05 10.91
CA GLY A 94 16.53 -3.85 11.04
C GLY A 94 16.13 -3.09 12.31
N GLN A 95 15.13 -2.23 12.16
CA GLN A 95 14.63 -1.37 13.24
C GLN A 95 13.97 -2.22 14.35
N PRO A 96 14.43 -2.11 15.61
CA PRO A 96 13.84 -2.88 16.70
C PRO A 96 12.44 -2.38 17.06
N ILE A 97 11.45 -3.27 16.96
CA ILE A 97 10.08 -3.06 17.42
C ILE A 97 9.90 -3.87 18.71
N ARG A 98 9.85 -3.16 19.84
CA ARG A 98 9.78 -3.76 21.17
C ARG A 98 8.35 -4.17 21.50
N LEU A 99 8.13 -5.46 21.69
CA LEU A 99 6.88 -5.99 22.23
C LEU A 99 6.77 -5.60 23.72
N PRO A 100 5.58 -5.23 24.22
CA PRO A 100 5.46 -4.67 25.57
C PRO A 100 5.51 -5.75 26.67
N ASP A 101 5.90 -5.37 27.90
CA ASP A 101 5.87 -6.30 29.04
C ASP A 101 4.41 -6.75 29.32
N PRO A 102 4.14 -8.07 29.44
CA PRO A 102 2.78 -8.57 29.59
C PRO A 102 2.13 -8.22 30.93
N GLY A 103 2.88 -7.81 31.96
CA GLY A 103 2.34 -7.49 33.29
C GLY A 103 1.43 -6.27 33.33
N VAL A 104 1.48 -5.42 32.30
CA VAL A 104 0.55 -4.28 32.14
C VAL A 104 -0.80 -4.75 31.57
N TYR A 105 -0.84 -5.88 30.85
CA TYR A 105 -1.98 -6.30 30.03
C TYR A 105 -2.65 -7.59 30.49
N LEU A 106 -1.95 -8.43 31.24
CA LEU A 106 -2.42 -9.74 31.69
C LEU A 106 -2.52 -9.77 33.22
N THR A 107 -3.63 -10.29 33.73
CA THR A 107 -3.88 -10.45 35.17
C THR A 107 -3.61 -11.86 35.66
N ASP A 108 -3.67 -12.85 34.76
CA ASP A 108 -3.36 -14.25 35.05
C ASP A 108 -1.83 -14.42 35.13
N GLY A 109 -1.34 -14.75 36.32
CA GLY A 109 0.10 -14.88 36.59
C GLY A 109 0.76 -16.03 35.81
N ASP A 110 0.05 -17.13 35.60
CA ASP A 110 0.58 -18.29 34.87
C ASP A 110 0.70 -17.94 33.39
N VAL A 111 -0.36 -17.40 32.78
CA VAL A 111 -0.35 -16.96 31.38
C VAL A 111 0.69 -15.86 31.17
N MET A 112 0.78 -14.88 32.07
CA MET A 112 1.79 -13.84 32.01
C MET A 112 3.21 -14.44 32.02
N SER A 113 3.50 -15.40 32.89
CA SER A 113 4.81 -16.05 32.95
C SER A 113 5.15 -16.79 31.64
N LEU A 114 4.16 -17.42 31.01
CA LEU A 114 4.32 -18.08 29.72
C LEU A 114 4.62 -17.09 28.60
N VAL A 115 3.91 -15.95 28.55
CA VAL A 115 4.19 -14.88 27.57
C VAL A 115 5.59 -14.31 27.79
N LYS A 116 5.98 -14.01 29.03
CA LYS A 116 7.36 -13.54 29.35
C LYS A 116 8.42 -14.53 28.87
N ARG A 117 8.17 -15.83 29.02
CA ARG A 117 9.08 -16.88 28.53
C ARG A 117 9.16 -16.92 27.00
N VAL A 118 8.05 -16.68 26.28
CA VAL A 118 8.08 -16.57 24.81
C VAL A 118 8.90 -15.37 24.37
N LEU A 119 8.69 -14.20 25.00
CA LEU A 119 9.40 -12.96 24.68
C LEU A 119 10.90 -13.08 24.96
N SER A 120 11.29 -13.56 26.13
CA SER A 120 12.72 -13.75 26.49
C SER A 120 13.47 -14.74 25.60
N ASN A 121 12.76 -15.68 24.98
CA ASN A 121 13.34 -16.60 24.01
C ASN A 121 13.42 -16.04 22.59
N LEU A 122 12.94 -14.80 22.34
CA LEU A 122 13.12 -14.13 21.05
C LEU A 122 14.57 -13.81 20.77
N GLY A 123 15.43 -13.63 21.77
CA GLY A 123 16.86 -13.35 21.57
C GLY A 123 17.09 -12.19 20.59
N GLY A 124 17.72 -12.46 19.45
CA GLY A 124 17.91 -11.47 18.39
C GLY A 124 16.60 -10.95 17.75
N GLY A 125 15.49 -11.66 17.92
CA GLY A 125 14.16 -11.27 17.46
C GLY A 125 13.63 -12.06 16.26
N LEU A 126 12.53 -11.57 15.70
CA LEU A 126 12.01 -11.95 14.38
C LEU A 126 12.26 -10.79 13.41
N ALA A 127 13.16 -10.98 12.45
CA ALA A 127 13.43 -10.01 11.40
C ALA A 127 12.43 -10.18 10.24
N LEU A 128 11.97 -9.07 9.68
CA LEU A 128 11.14 -8.99 8.47
C LEU A 128 11.62 -7.80 7.62
N TRP A 129 11.96 -8.03 6.37
CA TRP A 129 12.43 -6.97 5.48
C TRP A 129 11.97 -7.20 4.04
N ARG A 130 12.05 -6.14 3.23
CA ARG A 130 11.78 -6.21 1.80
C ARG A 130 13.08 -6.36 1.03
N ALA A 131 13.08 -7.18 -0.01
CA ALA A 131 14.11 -7.18 -1.04
C ALA A 131 13.44 -7.34 -2.41
N GLY A 132 13.53 -6.30 -3.25
CA GLY A 132 12.82 -6.27 -4.53
C GLY A 132 11.31 -6.36 -4.33
N GLN A 133 10.68 -7.36 -4.95
CA GLN A 133 9.23 -7.61 -4.88
C GLN A 133 8.82 -8.54 -3.72
N GLN A 134 9.78 -9.03 -2.92
CA GLN A 134 9.53 -10.04 -1.90
C GLN A 134 9.71 -9.50 -0.48
N LEU A 135 8.93 -10.05 0.46
CA LEU A 135 9.22 -9.91 1.89
C LEU A 135 9.84 -11.20 2.41
N TRP A 136 10.89 -11.01 3.20
CA TRP A 136 11.70 -12.06 3.77
C TRP A 136 11.62 -12.00 5.28
N ALA A 137 11.59 -13.15 5.93
CA ALA A 137 11.66 -13.27 7.37
C ALA A 137 12.78 -14.20 7.81
N GLN A 138 13.35 -13.91 8.97
CA GLN A 138 14.33 -14.76 9.62
C GLN A 138 14.19 -14.67 11.14
N ARG A 139 14.24 -15.84 11.79
CA ARG A 139 14.26 -15.93 13.24
C ARG A 139 15.69 -15.86 13.74
N LEU A 140 15.96 -14.93 14.64
CA LEU A 140 17.27 -14.71 15.25
C LEU A 140 17.33 -15.17 16.72
N GLY A 141 16.28 -15.85 17.18
CA GLY A 141 16.10 -16.34 18.54
C GLY A 141 15.93 -17.86 18.66
N HIS A 142 15.48 -18.29 19.83
CA HIS A 142 15.18 -19.69 20.13
C HIS A 142 13.68 -20.02 20.01
N SER A 143 12.79 -19.04 20.15
CA SER A 143 11.34 -19.22 19.96
C SER A 143 10.99 -19.55 18.53
N HIS A 144 10.56 -20.79 18.24
CA HIS A 144 10.00 -21.15 16.92
C HIS A 144 8.91 -20.15 16.50
N VAL A 145 8.86 -19.81 15.21
CA VAL A 145 7.87 -18.86 14.67
C VAL A 145 7.22 -19.49 13.45
N TYR A 146 5.89 -19.58 13.48
CA TYR A 146 5.10 -19.99 12.31
C TYR A 146 4.41 -18.78 11.71
N TRP A 147 4.19 -18.80 10.40
CA TRP A 147 3.55 -17.69 9.71
C TRP A 147 2.49 -18.18 8.72
N ALA A 148 1.51 -17.32 8.45
CA ALA A 148 0.57 -17.48 7.35
C ALA A 148 0.06 -16.13 6.87
N MET A 149 -0.43 -16.09 5.63
CA MET A 149 -1.26 -14.99 5.15
C MET A 149 -2.68 -15.14 5.70
N GLY A 150 -3.31 -14.04 6.11
CA GLY A 150 -4.67 -14.07 6.65
C GLY A 150 -5.52 -12.89 6.19
N GLU A 151 -6.74 -12.86 6.70
CA GLU A 151 -7.54 -11.63 6.70
C GLU A 151 -7.02 -10.67 7.78
N GLU A 152 -7.41 -9.40 7.70
CA GLU A 152 -6.94 -8.36 8.63
C GLU A 152 -7.36 -8.64 10.08
N LEU A 153 -8.49 -9.33 10.28
CA LEU A 153 -9.06 -9.66 11.59
C LEU A 153 -8.86 -11.12 12.00
N LEU A 154 -8.47 -11.99 11.06
CA LEU A 154 -8.44 -13.44 11.26
C LEU A 154 -7.22 -14.05 10.58
N PRO A 155 -6.31 -14.70 11.34
CA PRO A 155 -5.26 -15.53 10.74
C PRO A 155 -5.86 -16.76 10.06
N ASP A 156 -5.11 -17.36 9.13
CA ASP A 156 -5.53 -18.61 8.47
C ASP A 156 -5.75 -19.73 9.50
N SER A 157 -6.89 -20.40 9.41
CA SER A 157 -7.25 -21.53 10.27
C SER A 157 -6.86 -22.89 9.68
N HIS A 158 -6.52 -22.95 8.39
CA HIS A 158 -6.19 -24.19 7.68
C HIS A 158 -4.78 -24.70 7.97
N GLY A 159 -3.89 -23.85 8.47
CA GLY A 159 -2.51 -24.20 8.82
C GLY A 159 -1.56 -23.04 8.57
N PRO A 160 -0.29 -23.16 9.00
CA PRO A 160 0.72 -22.18 8.65
C PRO A 160 1.14 -22.34 7.19
N SER A 161 1.48 -21.24 6.52
CA SER A 161 2.18 -21.27 5.24
C SER A 161 3.61 -21.82 5.40
N GLY A 162 4.22 -21.63 6.57
CA GLY A 162 5.50 -22.25 6.91
C GLY A 162 6.01 -21.89 8.31
N GLU A 163 7.19 -22.43 8.63
CA GLU A 163 7.99 -22.00 9.78
C GLU A 163 9.07 -21.02 9.30
N VAL A 164 9.31 -19.94 10.06
CA VAL A 164 10.37 -18.97 9.76
C VAL A 164 11.73 -19.61 10.04
N PRO A 165 12.62 -19.69 9.03
CA PRO A 165 13.94 -20.30 9.18
C PRO A 165 14.82 -19.50 10.13
N LYS A 166 15.77 -20.20 10.77
CA LYS A 166 16.72 -19.60 11.71
C LYS A 166 18.03 -19.19 11.04
N ASP A 167 18.61 -20.09 10.27
CA ASP A 167 19.99 -19.96 9.77
C ASP A 167 20.07 -19.38 8.35
N LYS A 168 18.92 -19.12 7.73
CA LYS A 168 18.76 -18.49 6.40
C LYS A 168 17.49 -17.65 6.38
N GLU A 169 17.34 -16.82 5.37
CA GLU A 169 16.11 -16.11 5.03
C GLU A 169 15.04 -17.04 4.45
N GLY A 170 13.78 -16.73 4.71
CA GLY A 170 12.63 -17.41 4.11
C GLY A 170 11.62 -16.39 3.56
N GLY A 171 11.21 -16.58 2.31
CA GLY A 171 10.20 -15.73 1.68
C GLY A 171 8.84 -15.93 2.34
N VAL A 172 8.18 -14.83 2.73
CA VAL A 172 6.86 -14.84 3.37
C VAL A 172 5.79 -14.12 2.55
N PHE A 173 6.19 -13.36 1.52
CA PHE A 173 5.29 -12.67 0.61
C PHE A 173 5.97 -12.39 -0.72
N ASP A 174 5.20 -12.41 -1.81
CA ASP A 174 5.62 -11.99 -3.14
C ASP A 174 4.56 -11.04 -3.73
N LEU A 175 5.01 -9.86 -4.19
CA LEU A 175 4.16 -8.84 -4.77
C LEU A 175 3.56 -9.26 -6.12
N GLY A 176 4.24 -10.10 -6.90
CA GLY A 176 3.78 -10.53 -8.23
C GLY A 176 2.41 -11.22 -8.18
N PRO A 177 2.26 -12.34 -7.44
CA PRO A 177 0.98 -12.99 -7.24
C PRO A 177 -0.08 -12.07 -6.64
N PHE A 178 0.29 -11.17 -5.71
CA PHE A 178 -0.63 -10.20 -5.13
C PHE A 178 -1.22 -9.26 -6.19
N VAL A 179 -0.39 -8.68 -7.06
CA VAL A 179 -0.85 -7.76 -8.11
C VAL A 179 -1.68 -8.50 -9.16
N ALA A 180 -1.28 -9.73 -9.54
CA ALA A 180 -2.06 -10.55 -10.45
C ALA A 180 -3.47 -10.84 -9.89
N ASP A 181 -3.57 -11.22 -8.61
CA ASP A 181 -4.85 -11.42 -7.92
C ASP A 181 -5.67 -10.13 -7.81
N LEU A 182 -5.00 -8.98 -7.64
CA LEU A 182 -5.65 -7.67 -7.61
C LEU A 182 -6.26 -7.28 -8.97
N ILE A 183 -5.54 -7.53 -10.07
CA ILE A 183 -6.05 -7.35 -11.44
C ILE A 183 -7.26 -8.25 -11.68
N ALA A 184 -7.19 -9.52 -11.25
CA ALA A 184 -8.31 -10.44 -11.34
C ALA A 184 -9.52 -9.97 -10.51
N PHE A 185 -9.29 -9.41 -9.31
CA PHE A 185 -10.32 -8.81 -8.48
C PHE A 185 -11.02 -7.63 -9.16
N LEU A 186 -10.26 -6.71 -9.78
CA LEU A 186 -10.79 -5.63 -10.62
C LEU A 186 -11.58 -6.15 -11.82
N GLY A 187 -11.19 -7.31 -12.36
CA GLY A 187 -11.90 -8.03 -13.42
C GLY A 187 -13.20 -8.73 -12.99
N GLY A 188 -13.58 -8.62 -11.71
CA GLY A 188 -14.82 -9.20 -11.17
C GLY A 188 -14.65 -10.53 -10.42
N SER A 189 -13.41 -10.97 -10.15
CA SER A 189 -13.18 -12.09 -9.24
C SER A 189 -13.73 -11.77 -7.85
N ARG A 190 -14.38 -12.76 -7.22
CA ARG A 190 -14.92 -12.59 -5.86
C ARG A 190 -13.85 -12.63 -4.77
N ARG A 191 -12.65 -13.12 -5.08
CA ARG A 191 -11.57 -13.28 -4.11
C ARG A 191 -10.66 -12.07 -4.15
N SER A 192 -10.57 -11.32 -3.06
CA SER A 192 -9.56 -10.27 -2.89
C SER A 192 -8.21 -10.86 -2.48
N PRO A 193 -7.08 -10.29 -2.93
CA PRO A 193 -5.76 -10.74 -2.50
C PRO A 193 -5.54 -10.53 -1.01
N HIS A 194 -4.80 -11.44 -0.38
CA HIS A 194 -4.35 -11.31 1.00
C HIS A 194 -3.01 -10.57 1.05
N TYR A 195 -2.86 -9.67 2.02
CA TYR A 195 -1.62 -8.92 2.27
C TYR A 195 -1.23 -8.88 3.74
N THR A 196 -2.03 -9.48 4.63
CA THR A 196 -1.78 -9.46 6.07
C THR A 196 -0.95 -10.67 6.46
N LEU A 197 0.26 -10.43 6.97
CA LEU A 197 1.13 -11.45 7.54
C LEU A 197 0.78 -11.67 9.01
N TRP A 198 0.56 -12.91 9.39
CA TRP A 198 0.36 -13.31 10.78
C TRP A 198 1.50 -14.22 11.24
N PHE A 199 2.05 -13.94 12.41
CA PHE A 199 3.10 -14.72 13.05
C PHE A 199 2.64 -15.27 14.40
N CYS A 200 2.88 -16.55 14.64
CA CYS A 200 2.65 -17.24 15.91
C CYS A 200 4.01 -17.53 16.56
N LEU A 201 4.27 -16.90 17.72
CA LEU A 201 5.60 -16.90 18.36
C LEU A 201 5.63 -17.90 19.52
N GLY A 202 6.61 -18.81 19.51
CA GLY A 202 6.89 -19.73 20.61
C GLY A 202 5.89 -20.89 20.78
N GLU A 203 4.91 -21.01 19.89
CA GLU A 203 3.90 -22.07 19.87
C GLU A 203 3.65 -22.56 18.45
N SER A 204 3.11 -23.76 18.29
CA SER A 204 2.61 -24.25 17.00
C SER A 204 1.45 -23.38 16.51
N TRP A 205 1.29 -23.27 15.19
CA TRP A 205 0.16 -22.56 14.58
C TRP A 205 -1.22 -23.00 15.15
N PRO A 206 -2.21 -22.10 15.32
CA PRO A 206 -3.56 -22.42 15.79
C PRO A 206 -4.43 -23.12 14.72
N GLN A 207 -3.94 -24.22 14.16
CA GLN A 207 -4.75 -25.06 13.27
C GLN A 207 -5.92 -25.67 14.03
N ASP A 208 -7.14 -25.50 13.51
CA ASP A 208 -8.39 -25.97 14.12
C ASP A 208 -8.63 -25.49 15.56
N GLN A 209 -7.95 -24.42 15.99
CA GLN A 209 -8.07 -23.83 17.32
C GLN A 209 -8.31 -22.32 17.23
N PRO A 210 -9.01 -21.70 18.20
CA PRO A 210 -9.10 -20.25 18.26
C PRO A 210 -7.71 -19.63 18.41
N TRP A 211 -7.32 -18.76 17.48
CA TRP A 211 -6.03 -18.07 17.51
C TRP A 211 -5.83 -17.24 18.79
N THR A 212 -6.93 -16.79 19.41
CA THR A 212 -6.93 -16.08 20.69
C THR A 212 -6.40 -16.91 21.86
N LYS A 213 -6.26 -18.23 21.70
CA LYS A 213 -5.58 -19.09 22.69
C LYS A 213 -4.06 -19.03 22.60
N ARG A 214 -3.49 -18.50 21.52
CA ARG A 214 -2.03 -18.36 21.39
C ARG A 214 -1.52 -17.24 22.28
N LEU A 215 -0.38 -17.49 22.91
CA LEU A 215 0.29 -16.62 23.87
C LEU A 215 0.69 -15.31 23.20
N VAL A 216 1.36 -15.39 22.04
CA VAL A 216 1.83 -14.22 21.30
C VAL A 216 1.54 -14.39 19.82
N MET A 217 0.66 -13.55 19.30
CA MET A 217 0.39 -13.42 17.87
C MET A 217 0.80 -12.02 17.42
N VAL A 218 1.38 -11.90 16.24
CA VAL A 218 1.74 -10.61 15.65
C VAL A 218 1.18 -10.53 14.24
N LYS A 219 0.46 -9.46 13.95
CA LYS A 219 -0.05 -9.09 12.64
C LYS A 219 0.89 -8.02 12.07
N VAL A 220 1.34 -8.19 10.82
CA VAL A 220 2.09 -7.19 10.08
C VAL A 220 1.38 -6.91 8.76
N VAL A 221 1.07 -5.64 8.52
CA VAL A 221 0.38 -5.17 7.32
C VAL A 221 1.29 -4.18 6.58
N PRO A 222 1.76 -4.49 5.36
CA PRO A 222 2.34 -3.49 4.49
C PRO A 222 1.23 -2.56 4.01
N THR A 223 1.23 -1.31 4.45
CA THR A 223 0.09 -0.39 4.27
C THR A 223 -0.10 0.00 2.81
N CYS A 224 0.96 -0.05 1.99
CA CYS A 224 0.88 0.09 0.54
C CYS A 224 -0.07 -0.92 -0.12
N LEU A 225 -0.03 -2.19 0.29
CA LEU A 225 -0.89 -3.24 -0.25
C LEU A 225 -2.35 -3.07 0.17
N LYS A 226 -2.56 -2.58 1.40
CA LYS A 226 -3.89 -2.21 1.89
C LYS A 226 -4.47 -1.07 1.05
N ALA A 227 -3.68 -0.02 0.80
CA ALA A 227 -4.10 1.12 0.00
C ALA A 227 -4.46 0.72 -1.44
N LEU A 228 -3.66 -0.15 -2.08
CA LEU A 228 -3.98 -0.70 -3.41
C LEU A 228 -5.30 -1.47 -3.43
N LEU A 229 -5.55 -2.32 -2.43
CA LEU A 229 -6.82 -3.06 -2.37
C LEU A 229 -8.01 -2.13 -2.10
N GLU A 230 -7.84 -1.14 -1.23
CA GLU A 230 -8.88 -0.15 -0.95
C GLU A 230 -9.24 0.67 -2.20
N MET A 231 -8.23 1.11 -2.98
CA MET A 231 -8.46 1.76 -4.26
C MET A 231 -9.25 0.86 -5.21
N ALA A 232 -8.88 -0.43 -5.33
CA ALA A 232 -9.59 -1.37 -6.18
C ALA A 232 -11.07 -1.54 -5.76
N ARG A 233 -11.35 -1.54 -4.46
CA ARG A 233 -12.72 -1.64 -3.93
C ARG A 233 -13.56 -0.40 -4.25
N ILE A 234 -12.98 0.79 -4.09
CA ILE A 234 -13.69 2.06 -4.38
C ILE A 234 -13.99 2.16 -5.87
N GLN A 235 -13.02 1.79 -6.70
CA GLN A 235 -13.12 1.88 -8.15
C GLN A 235 -14.10 0.86 -8.75
N GLY A 236 -14.27 -0.31 -8.12
CA GLY A 236 -15.35 -1.23 -8.45
C GLY A 236 -16.76 -0.68 -8.21
N ALA A 237 -16.91 0.40 -7.43
CA ALA A 237 -18.18 1.05 -7.15
C ALA A 237 -18.46 2.29 -8.02
N SER A 238 -17.43 2.91 -8.61
CA SER A 238 -17.55 4.14 -9.41
C SER A 238 -16.39 4.32 -10.39
N SER A 239 -16.67 4.80 -11.60
CA SER A 239 -15.65 5.13 -12.61
C SER A 239 -15.01 6.51 -12.42
N MET A 240 -15.31 7.22 -11.33
CA MET A 240 -14.69 8.51 -11.01
C MET A 240 -13.22 8.36 -10.61
N GLU A 241 -12.47 9.45 -10.71
CA GLU A 241 -11.10 9.52 -10.18
C GLU A 241 -11.11 9.35 -8.66
N ASN A 242 -10.22 8.50 -8.15
CA ASN A 242 -10.01 8.30 -6.72
C ASN A 242 -8.56 8.58 -6.37
N THR A 243 -8.34 9.12 -5.17
CA THR A 243 -6.99 9.44 -4.68
C THR A 243 -6.53 8.37 -3.71
N VAL A 244 -5.34 7.82 -3.93
CA VAL A 244 -4.69 6.84 -3.04
C VAL A 244 -3.31 7.35 -2.63
N ASP A 245 -2.94 7.18 -1.37
CA ASP A 245 -1.54 7.30 -0.95
C ASP A 245 -0.95 5.89 -0.82
N LEU A 246 0.22 5.66 -1.40
CA LEU A 246 0.86 4.35 -1.39
C LEU A 246 1.55 4.05 -0.07
N HIS A 247 1.69 5.00 0.86
CA HIS A 247 2.37 4.75 2.14
C HIS A 247 3.77 4.13 1.96
N ILE A 248 4.54 4.66 1.01
CA ILE A 248 5.96 4.34 0.81
C ILE A 248 6.76 5.63 0.99
N SER A 249 8.07 5.53 1.28
CA SER A 249 8.89 6.73 1.38
C SER A 249 8.82 7.52 0.07
N ASN A 250 8.67 8.85 0.18
CA ASN A 250 8.60 9.75 -0.97
C ASN A 250 7.37 9.57 -1.89
N SER A 251 6.34 8.82 -1.49
CA SER A 251 5.08 8.81 -2.24
C SER A 251 4.32 10.12 -2.12
N HIS A 252 3.58 10.43 -3.18
CA HIS A 252 2.59 11.49 -3.19
C HIS A 252 1.22 10.86 -3.51
N PRO A 253 0.10 11.41 -3.01
CA PRO A 253 -1.22 10.89 -3.34
C PRO A 253 -1.44 10.89 -4.86
N LEU A 254 -1.86 9.74 -5.39
CA LEU A 254 -2.12 9.49 -6.81
C LEU A 254 -3.62 9.57 -7.07
N SER A 255 -4.04 10.44 -7.98
CA SER A 255 -5.42 10.50 -8.47
C SER A 255 -5.53 9.72 -9.79
N LEU A 256 -6.20 8.56 -9.75
CA LEU A 256 -6.31 7.66 -10.89
C LEU A 256 -7.77 7.30 -11.18
N THR A 257 -8.10 7.18 -12.46
CA THR A 257 -9.32 6.53 -12.91
C THR A 257 -9.21 5.00 -12.79
N SER A 258 -10.35 4.31 -12.67
CA SER A 258 -10.74 3.32 -13.68
C SER A 258 -9.62 2.57 -14.41
N ASP A 259 -9.48 3.01 -15.65
CA ASP A 259 -8.69 2.35 -16.65
C ASP A 259 -7.19 2.61 -16.42
N GLN A 260 -6.82 3.78 -15.90
CA GLN A 260 -5.43 4.11 -15.56
C GLN A 260 -4.88 3.19 -14.47
N TYR A 261 -5.63 3.01 -13.38
CA TYR A 261 -5.17 2.16 -12.28
C TYR A 261 -4.96 0.71 -12.75
N LYS A 262 -5.91 0.18 -13.51
CA LYS A 262 -5.78 -1.18 -14.07
C LYS A 262 -4.59 -1.30 -15.04
N ALA A 263 -4.42 -0.34 -15.95
CA ALA A 263 -3.31 -0.33 -16.90
C ALA A 263 -1.94 -0.25 -16.18
N TYR A 264 -1.84 0.55 -15.11
CA TYR A 264 -0.62 0.62 -14.30
C TYR A 264 -0.34 -0.65 -13.52
N LEU A 265 -1.36 -1.36 -13.03
CA LEU A 265 -1.14 -2.68 -12.43
C LEU A 265 -0.68 -3.70 -13.47
N GLU A 266 -1.25 -3.68 -14.67
CA GLU A 266 -0.84 -4.57 -15.77
C GLU A 266 0.61 -4.31 -16.20
N ASP A 267 1.00 -3.04 -16.41
CA ASP A 267 2.39 -2.65 -16.70
C ASP A 267 3.35 -3.04 -15.58
N LEU A 268 2.95 -2.89 -14.31
CA LEU A 268 3.80 -3.22 -13.17
C LEU A 268 4.13 -4.72 -13.10
N VAL A 269 3.20 -5.60 -13.48
CA VAL A 269 3.44 -7.06 -13.50
C VAL A 269 4.48 -7.44 -14.55
N GLU A 270 4.59 -6.69 -15.67
CA GLU A 270 5.58 -6.97 -16.71
C GLU A 270 7.02 -6.75 -16.24
N ASP A 271 7.23 -5.87 -15.25
CA ASP A 271 8.56 -5.64 -14.65
C ASP A 271 8.90 -6.60 -13.51
N MET A 272 7.93 -7.36 -13.00
CA MET A 272 8.16 -8.27 -11.88
C MET A 272 8.78 -9.57 -12.38
N ASP A 273 9.78 -10.05 -11.66
CA ASP A 273 10.36 -11.36 -11.93
C ASP A 273 9.28 -12.42 -11.68
N ILE A 274 8.93 -13.20 -12.71
CA ILE A 274 8.12 -14.40 -12.53
C ILE A 274 9.03 -15.41 -11.83
N VAL A 275 8.99 -15.46 -10.51
CA VAL A 275 9.62 -16.55 -9.76
C VAL A 275 8.85 -17.82 -10.13
N PRO A 276 9.47 -18.78 -10.84
CA PRO A 276 8.81 -20.04 -11.11
C PRO A 276 8.53 -20.69 -9.76
N GLY A 277 7.25 -20.90 -9.44
CA GLY A 277 6.86 -21.52 -8.19
C GLY A 277 7.67 -22.78 -7.95
N GLU A 278 8.41 -22.81 -6.83
CA GLU A 278 9.04 -24.04 -6.37
C GLU A 278 7.91 -25.03 -6.07
N ALA A 279 7.69 -25.95 -7.02
CA ALA A 279 6.92 -27.15 -6.80
C ALA A 279 7.66 -28.00 -5.76
N TRP A 280 7.03 -28.17 -4.59
CA TRP A 280 7.32 -29.25 -3.66
C TRP A 280 6.00 -29.92 -3.26
#